data_AF-A0A4R1PZK9-F1
#
_entry.id   AF-A0A4R1PZK9-F1
#
_cell.length_a   1.000
_cell.length_b   1.000
_cell.length_c   1.000
_cell.angle_alpha   90.00
_cell.angle_beta   90.00
_cell.angle_gamma   90.00
#
_symmetry.space_group_name_H-M   'P 1'
#
loop_
_entity.id
_entity.type
_entity.pdbx_description
1 polymer ?
#
loop_
_entity_poly.entity_id
_entity_poly.type
_entity_poly.pdbx_seq_one_letter_code
_entity_poly.pdbx_strand_id
1 'polypeptide(L)'
;MIKHWKPFVIGATTMLLVLAGFYMFFPTSQKNSIYPSVLPSADTASQLDAVTITPLPTLRLIRGNEVPFEGKVELKQTIAGRFAQNVTVVSFQATGEHAEKSLLKIVWENGEEEKLSPGTLNKVFPPDKRAVDIVVNGYSVHERRLFKDSNRSGTLTWEIRYEPVEQ
;
A
#
# COMPACT_ATOMS: atom_id res chain seq x y z
N MET A 1 -28.51 -1.49 48.81
CA MET A 1 -28.34 -0.35 47.87
C MET A 1 -26.88 0.07 47.84
N ILE A 2 -26.39 0.31 46.63
CA ILE A 2 -25.00 0.38 46.13
C ILE A 2 -24.08 1.32 46.94
N LYS A 3 -22.95 0.81 47.44
CA LYS A 3 -21.96 1.55 48.26
C LYS A 3 -20.54 1.52 47.67
N HIS A 4 -20.41 1.57 46.34
CA HIS A 4 -19.11 1.42 45.65
C HIS A 4 -18.79 2.53 44.63
N TRP A 5 -19.41 3.71 44.73
CA TRP A 5 -19.23 4.76 43.73
C TRP A 5 -17.98 5.65 43.92
N LYS A 6 -17.43 5.68 45.15
CA LYS A 6 -16.27 6.51 45.50
C LYS A 6 -14.98 6.22 44.68
N PRO A 7 -14.58 4.96 44.43
CA PRO A 7 -13.38 4.69 43.63
C PRO A 7 -13.53 5.08 42.15
N PHE A 8 -14.76 5.13 41.61
CA PHE A 8 -15.00 5.48 40.21
C PHE A 8 -14.79 6.98 39.94
N VAL A 9 -15.21 7.84 40.89
CA VAL A 9 -15.07 9.30 40.76
C VAL A 9 -13.60 9.71 40.83
N ILE A 10 -12.80 9.02 41.66
CA ILE A 10 -11.36 9.30 41.83
C ILE A 10 -10.58 8.94 40.56
N GLY A 11 -10.90 7.81 39.91
CA GLY A 11 -10.26 7.42 38.64
C GLY A 11 -10.59 8.36 37.48
N ALA A 12 -11.84 8.86 37.41
CA ALA A 12 -12.23 9.80 36.36
C ALA A 12 -11.55 11.18 36.52
N THR A 13 -11.37 11.64 37.76
CA THR A 13 -10.71 12.94 38.03
C THR A 13 -9.20 12.89 37.77
N THR A 14 -8.52 11.77 38.05
CA THR A 14 -7.09 11.64 37.72
C THR A 14 -6.84 11.56 36.22
N MET A 15 -7.69 10.86 35.46
CA MET A 15 -7.52 10.78 34.00
C MET A 15 -7.73 12.13 33.30
N LEU A 16 -8.65 12.95 33.81
CA LEU A 16 -8.94 14.28 33.26
C LEU A 16 -7.78 15.26 33.52
N LEU A 17 -7.14 15.20 34.69
CA LEU A 17 -5.95 15.99 35.00
C LEU A 17 -4.75 15.62 34.11
N VAL A 18 -4.57 14.33 33.79
CA VAL A 18 -3.51 13.87 32.88
C VAL A 18 -3.75 14.38 31.45
N LEU A 19 -4.99 14.33 30.97
CA LEU A 19 -5.32 14.84 29.64
C LEU A 19 -5.12 16.37 29.53
N ALA A 20 -5.55 17.11 30.55
CA ALA A 20 -5.40 18.57 30.59
C ALA A 20 -3.93 18.99 30.69
N GLY A 21 -3.11 18.26 31.46
CA GLY A 21 -1.67 18.48 31.56
C GLY A 21 -0.95 18.25 30.22
N PHE A 22 -1.33 17.20 29.47
CA PHE A 22 -0.75 16.93 28.15
C PHE A 22 -1.10 18.04 27.13
N TYR A 23 -2.29 18.62 27.24
CA TYR A 23 -2.76 19.64 26.30
C TYR A 23 -2.06 21.00 26.47
N MET A 24 -1.54 21.32 27.66
CA MET A 24 -0.79 22.56 27.88
C MET A 24 0.70 22.48 27.52
N PHE A 25 1.28 21.29 27.39
CA PHE A 25 2.71 21.13 27.09
C PHE A 25 3.05 20.91 25.61
N PHE A 26 2.04 20.74 24.74
CA PHE A 26 2.23 20.71 23.29
C PHE A 26 1.66 21.99 22.64
N PRO A 27 2.47 23.01 22.32
CA PRO A 27 2.00 24.12 21.52
C PRO A 27 1.78 23.65 20.07
N THR A 28 0.52 23.40 19.72
CA THR A 28 0.08 23.31 18.32
C THR A 28 0.35 24.65 17.65
N SER A 29 1.42 24.70 16.86
CA SER A 29 1.80 25.86 16.06
C SER A 29 0.69 26.21 15.05
N GLN A 30 -0.13 27.20 15.38
CA GLN A 30 -0.94 27.92 14.41
C GLN A 30 -0.02 28.83 13.59
N LYS A 31 0.30 28.45 12.36
CA LYS A 31 0.82 29.39 11.36
C LYS A 31 -0.34 30.26 10.88
N ASN A 32 -0.46 31.44 11.50
CA ASN A 32 -1.18 32.57 10.93
C ASN A 32 -0.36 33.11 9.75
N SER A 33 -0.94 33.11 8.54
CA SER A 33 -0.48 33.99 7.45
C SER A 33 -1.60 34.96 7.13
N ILE A 34 -1.35 36.24 7.40
CA ILE A 34 -2.26 37.36 7.26
C ILE A 34 -1.82 38.19 6.03
N TYR A 35 -2.63 38.11 4.96
CA TYR A 35 -3.00 39.17 3.98
C TYR A 35 -1.96 39.69 2.93
N PRO A 36 -2.36 40.51 1.91
CA PRO A 36 -3.22 40.18 0.75
C PRO A 36 -2.73 40.85 -0.58
N SER A 37 -3.50 40.69 -1.67
CA SER A 37 -3.84 41.70 -2.71
C SER A 37 -3.79 41.19 -4.16
N VAL A 38 -4.93 41.42 -4.80
CA VAL A 38 -5.31 41.20 -6.20
C VAL A 38 -4.71 42.35 -7.04
N LEU A 39 -4.33 42.26 -8.33
CA LEU A 39 -5.17 42.27 -9.56
C LEU A 39 -4.23 42.62 -10.77
N PRO A 40 -4.76 42.72 -12.01
CA PRO A 40 -4.53 41.86 -13.17
C PRO A 40 -3.43 42.35 -14.14
N SER A 41 -3.12 41.56 -15.17
CA SER A 41 -2.63 42.14 -16.43
C SER A 41 -3.29 41.42 -17.60
N ALA A 42 -4.00 42.22 -18.38
CA ALA A 42 -4.79 41.82 -19.53
C ALA A 42 -3.92 41.52 -20.75
N ASP A 43 -4.38 40.53 -21.51
CA ASP A 43 -4.36 40.36 -22.97
C ASP A 43 -3.27 41.04 -23.80
N THR A 44 -2.49 40.24 -24.54
CA THR A 44 -2.31 40.44 -25.99
C THR A 44 -1.94 39.11 -26.64
N ALA A 45 -2.66 38.80 -27.72
CA ALA A 45 -2.63 37.57 -28.50
C ALA A 45 -1.24 37.19 -29.07
N SER A 46 -0.94 35.90 -29.04
CA SER A 46 -0.20 35.23 -30.11
C SER A 46 -0.59 33.75 -30.13
N GLN A 47 -1.50 33.39 -31.03
CA GLN A 47 -1.68 32.00 -31.45
C GLN A 47 -0.45 31.62 -32.26
N LEU A 48 0.48 30.89 -31.64
CA LEU A 48 1.45 30.07 -32.33
C LEU A 48 1.43 28.71 -31.64
N ASP A 49 0.75 27.78 -32.29
CA ASP A 49 0.96 26.33 -32.21
C ASP A 49 1.44 25.84 -30.83
N ALA A 50 0.51 25.88 -29.86
CA ALA A 50 0.78 25.38 -28.52
C ALA A 50 1.00 23.87 -28.61
N VAL A 51 2.27 23.46 -28.69
CA VAL A 51 2.69 22.07 -28.53
C VAL A 51 2.18 21.61 -27.17
N THR A 52 1.10 20.83 -27.17
CA THR A 52 0.59 20.18 -25.97
C THR A 52 1.61 19.14 -25.56
N ILE A 53 2.54 19.51 -24.67
CA ILE A 53 3.46 18.56 -24.05
C ILE A 53 2.62 17.72 -23.09
N THR A 54 2.18 16.56 -23.54
CA THR A 54 1.63 15.53 -22.65
C THR A 54 2.79 14.96 -21.83
N PRO A 55 2.83 15.17 -20.49
CA PRO A 55 3.86 14.56 -19.68
C PRO A 55 3.71 13.04 -19.77
N LEU A 56 4.83 12.33 -19.93
CA LEU A 56 4.80 10.87 -19.95
C LEU A 56 4.24 10.36 -18.61
N PRO A 57 3.38 9.34 -18.64
CA PRO A 57 2.90 8.71 -17.41
C PRO A 57 4.09 8.17 -16.62
N THR A 58 4.11 8.45 -15.31
CA THR A 58 5.23 8.04 -14.46
C THR A 58 5.12 6.55 -14.16
N LEU A 59 5.87 5.73 -14.88
CA LEU A 59 5.97 4.30 -14.59
C LEU A 59 6.66 4.07 -13.24
N ARG A 60 5.97 3.36 -12.35
CA ARG A 60 6.39 3.00 -10.99
C ARG A 60 6.77 1.53 -10.91
N LEU A 61 7.59 1.20 -9.91
CA LEU A 61 8.13 -0.13 -9.69
C LEU A 61 7.88 -0.58 -8.26
N ILE A 62 7.26 -1.75 -8.10
CA ILE A 62 7.22 -2.51 -6.85
C ILE A 62 8.15 -3.72 -7.02
N ARG A 63 9.09 -3.89 -6.10
CA ARG A 63 10.00 -5.04 -6.14
C ARG A 63 10.33 -5.57 -4.76
N GLY A 64 10.52 -6.88 -4.69
CA GLY A 64 11.18 -7.59 -3.61
C GLY A 64 12.26 -8.46 -4.21
N ASN A 65 13.49 -8.41 -3.67
CA ASN A 65 14.60 -9.23 -4.14
C ASN A 65 15.00 -10.18 -3.02
N GLU A 66 14.85 -11.49 -3.26
CA GLU A 66 15.21 -12.56 -2.31
C GLU A 66 14.68 -12.30 -0.89
N VAL A 67 13.45 -11.83 -0.77
CA VAL A 67 12.85 -11.47 0.51
C VAL A 67 12.62 -12.75 1.32
N PRO A 68 13.31 -12.94 2.46
CA PRO A 68 13.19 -14.16 3.24
C PRO A 68 11.87 -14.18 4.02
N PHE A 69 11.29 -15.37 4.17
CA PHE A 69 10.11 -15.60 4.99
C PHE A 69 10.08 -17.02 5.56
N GLU A 70 9.23 -17.27 6.55
CA GLU A 70 9.03 -18.60 7.13
C GLU A 70 7.55 -19.00 7.11
N GLY A 71 7.26 -20.26 6.75
CA GLY A 71 5.90 -20.78 6.80
C GLY A 71 5.00 -20.14 5.73
N LYS A 72 3.90 -19.51 6.15
CA LYS A 72 2.97 -18.79 5.25
C LYS A 72 3.04 -17.31 5.57
N VAL A 73 3.25 -16.47 4.55
CA VAL A 73 3.32 -15.01 4.70
C VAL A 73 2.47 -14.32 3.64
N GLU A 74 1.89 -13.19 4.01
CA GLU A 74 1.17 -12.29 3.11
C GLU A 74 1.83 -10.91 3.15
N LEU A 75 2.34 -10.45 2.00
CA LEU A 75 3.05 -9.19 1.84
C LEU A 75 2.25 -8.25 0.96
N LYS A 76 1.51 -7.33 1.59
CA LYS A 76 0.75 -6.29 0.88
C LYS A 76 1.69 -5.21 0.33
N GLN A 77 1.53 -4.87 -0.94
CA GLN A 77 2.35 -3.89 -1.62
C GLN A 77 1.65 -2.53 -1.62
N THR A 78 2.39 -1.47 -1.31
CA THR A 78 1.85 -0.11 -1.40
C THR A 78 1.87 0.36 -2.85
N ILE A 79 0.70 0.72 -3.35
CA ILE A 79 0.52 1.35 -4.66
C ILE A 79 0.59 2.87 -4.46
N ALA A 80 1.30 3.56 -5.33
CA ALA A 80 1.25 5.02 -5.40
C ALA A 80 -0.05 5.44 -6.09
N GLY A 81 -0.85 6.29 -5.45
CA GLY A 81 -2.18 6.65 -5.93
C GLY A 81 -3.28 5.70 -5.43
N ARG A 82 -4.49 5.88 -5.96
CA ARG A 82 -5.66 5.08 -5.58
C ARG A 82 -5.74 3.77 -6.35
N PHE A 83 -5.27 3.78 -7.59
CA PHE A 83 -5.24 2.62 -8.48
C PHE A 83 -3.90 2.51 -9.21
N ALA A 84 -3.59 1.30 -9.66
CA ALA A 84 -2.52 1.00 -10.60
C ALA A 84 -3.09 0.57 -11.96
N GLN A 85 -2.68 1.25 -13.03
CA GLN A 85 -2.98 0.90 -14.43
C GLN A 85 -1.72 0.39 -15.14
N ASN A 86 -1.90 -0.15 -16.35
CA ASN A 86 -0.79 -0.64 -17.18
C ASN A 86 0.12 -1.62 -16.42
N VAL A 87 -0.51 -2.48 -15.60
CA VAL A 87 0.21 -3.38 -14.71
C VAL A 87 0.92 -4.45 -15.52
N THR A 88 2.22 -4.58 -15.28
CA THR A 88 3.08 -5.60 -15.88
C THR A 88 3.85 -6.30 -14.77
N VAL A 89 3.65 -7.61 -14.64
CA VAL A 89 4.46 -8.46 -13.76
C VAL A 89 5.65 -8.95 -14.56
N VAL A 90 6.80 -8.32 -14.32
CA VAL A 90 8.06 -8.62 -15.00
C VAL A 90 8.59 -9.97 -14.54
N SER A 91 8.56 -10.21 -13.23
CA SER A 91 8.96 -11.49 -12.66
C SER A 91 8.23 -11.76 -11.35
N PHE A 92 7.93 -13.04 -11.11
CA PHE A 92 7.54 -13.56 -9.81
C PHE A 92 8.16 -14.94 -9.62
N GLN A 93 8.98 -15.09 -8.59
CA GLN A 93 9.70 -16.31 -8.25
C GLN A 93 9.61 -16.57 -6.74
N ALA A 94 9.62 -17.85 -6.38
CA ALA A 94 9.60 -18.30 -5.00
C ALA A 94 10.55 -19.50 -4.86
N THR A 95 11.26 -19.56 -3.75
CA THR A 95 12.11 -20.71 -3.40
C THR A 95 11.76 -21.21 -2.01
N GLY A 96 12.10 -22.48 -1.74
CA GLY A 96 11.77 -23.17 -0.50
C GLY A 96 10.96 -24.43 -0.76
N GLU A 97 10.57 -25.10 0.31
CA GLU A 97 9.75 -26.30 0.25
C GLU A 97 8.29 -25.96 -0.06
N HIS A 98 7.69 -26.61 -1.06
CA HIS A 98 6.34 -26.29 -1.55
C HIS A 98 6.15 -24.84 -2.03
N ALA A 99 7.23 -24.20 -2.48
CA ALA A 99 7.21 -22.82 -2.96
C ALA A 99 6.26 -22.58 -4.14
N GLU A 100 5.93 -23.61 -4.92
CA GLU A 100 4.95 -23.57 -6.00
C GLU A 100 3.54 -23.12 -5.56
N LYS A 101 3.23 -23.22 -4.26
CA LYS A 101 1.96 -22.76 -3.68
C LYS A 101 1.96 -21.27 -3.31
N SER A 102 3.09 -20.58 -3.46
CA SER A 102 3.18 -19.12 -3.35
C SER A 102 2.37 -18.46 -4.46
N LEU A 103 1.85 -17.25 -4.24
CA LEU A 103 0.96 -16.59 -5.20
C LEU A 103 1.18 -15.09 -5.20
N LEU A 104 1.23 -14.48 -6.37
CA LEU A 104 1.06 -13.04 -6.53
C LEU A 104 -0.39 -12.79 -6.90
N LYS A 105 -1.12 -12.10 -6.03
CA LYS A 105 -2.53 -11.76 -6.18
C LYS A 105 -2.68 -10.29 -6.56
N ILE A 106 -3.46 -10.02 -7.60
CA ILE A 106 -3.85 -8.67 -8.00
C ILE A 106 -5.37 -8.57 -7.89
N VAL A 107 -5.85 -7.58 -7.15
CA VAL A 107 -7.28 -7.30 -7.00
C VAL A 107 -7.62 -6.11 -7.89
N TRP A 108 -8.57 -6.30 -8.79
CA TRP A 108 -9.04 -5.27 -9.72
C TRP A 108 -10.22 -4.49 -9.13
N GLU A 109 -10.48 -3.30 -9.67
CA GLU A 109 -11.56 -2.42 -9.24
C GLU A 109 -12.96 -3.07 -9.33
N ASN A 110 -13.17 -3.93 -10.33
CA ASN A 110 -14.42 -4.69 -10.48
C ASN A 110 -14.55 -5.87 -9.48
N GLY A 111 -13.57 -6.06 -8.60
CA GLY A 111 -13.52 -7.16 -7.62
C GLY A 111 -12.98 -8.47 -8.17
N GLU A 112 -12.58 -8.53 -9.45
CA GLU A 112 -11.88 -9.70 -9.99
C GLU A 112 -10.52 -9.88 -9.32
N GLU A 113 -10.12 -11.13 -9.12
CA GLU A 113 -8.81 -11.48 -8.59
C GLU A 113 -8.00 -12.24 -9.63
N GLU A 114 -6.83 -11.73 -9.98
CA GLU A 114 -5.84 -12.49 -10.73
C GLU A 114 -4.85 -13.14 -9.76
N LYS A 115 -4.55 -14.42 -9.96
CA LYS A 115 -3.54 -15.16 -9.19
C LYS A 115 -2.46 -15.67 -10.12
N LEU A 116 -1.22 -15.28 -9.86
CA LEU A 116 -0.06 -15.69 -10.62
C LEU A 116 0.80 -16.63 -9.78
N SER A 117 1.19 -17.75 -10.37
CA SER A 117 2.09 -18.72 -9.75
C SER A 117 3.56 -18.32 -9.96
N PRO A 118 4.48 -18.83 -9.12
CA PRO A 118 5.91 -18.60 -9.27
C PRO A 118 6.40 -19.14 -10.62
N GLY A 119 7.37 -18.45 -11.22
CA GLY A 119 7.80 -18.69 -12.60
C GLY A 119 7.09 -17.82 -13.63
N THR A 120 6.12 -16.99 -13.23
CA THR A 120 5.51 -16.01 -14.13
C THR A 120 6.52 -14.94 -14.54
N LEU A 121 6.66 -14.71 -15.84
CA LEU A 121 7.55 -13.72 -16.44
C LEU A 121 6.80 -12.86 -17.45
N ASN A 122 7.08 -11.56 -17.45
CA ASN A 122 6.59 -10.57 -18.42
C ASN A 122 5.08 -10.65 -18.73
N LYS A 123 4.25 -10.89 -17.71
CA LYS A 123 2.80 -10.93 -17.85
C LYS A 123 2.27 -9.49 -17.87
N VAL A 124 1.71 -9.10 -19.01
CA VAL A 124 1.07 -7.79 -19.21
C VAL A 124 -0.43 -7.94 -19.03
N PHE A 125 -1.04 -7.02 -18.28
CA PHE A 125 -2.48 -6.94 -18.11
C PHE A 125 -3.10 -5.90 -19.03
N PRO A 126 -4.40 -6.02 -19.36
CA PRO A 126 -5.11 -5.04 -20.17
C PRO A 126 -5.03 -3.63 -19.55
N PRO A 127 -4.78 -2.58 -20.36
CA PRO A 127 -4.53 -1.22 -19.87
C PRO A 127 -5.76 -0.57 -19.23
N ASP A 128 -6.94 -1.05 -19.60
CA ASP A 128 -8.24 -0.63 -19.06
C ASP A 128 -8.49 -1.15 -17.63
N LYS A 129 -7.78 -2.21 -17.21
CA LYS A 129 -7.92 -2.74 -15.86
C LYS A 129 -7.17 -1.89 -14.84
N ARG A 130 -7.86 -1.59 -13.74
CA ARG A 130 -7.35 -0.82 -12.59
C ARG A 130 -7.15 -1.73 -11.39
N ALA A 131 -5.91 -1.95 -10.98
CA ALA A 131 -5.61 -2.69 -9.76
C ALA A 131 -5.80 -1.79 -8.55
N VAL A 132 -6.50 -2.31 -7.54
CA VAL A 132 -6.73 -1.66 -6.23
C VAL A 132 -5.73 -2.18 -5.20
N ASP A 133 -5.37 -3.45 -5.28
CA ASP A 133 -4.45 -4.09 -4.34
C ASP A 133 -3.55 -5.09 -5.06
N ILE A 134 -2.31 -5.19 -4.58
CA ILE A 134 -1.31 -6.13 -5.05
C ILE A 134 -0.70 -6.79 -3.82
N VAL A 135 -0.81 -8.11 -3.74
CA VAL A 135 -0.42 -8.90 -2.58
C VAL A 135 0.49 -10.04 -3.03
N VAL A 136 1.61 -10.21 -2.35
CA VAL A 136 2.56 -11.31 -2.59
C VAL A 136 2.47 -12.29 -1.44
N ASN A 137 2.01 -13.50 -1.71
CA ASN A 137 1.87 -14.58 -0.74
C ASN A 137 3.02 -15.57 -0.87
N GLY A 138 3.74 -15.79 0.22
CA GLY A 138 4.79 -16.81 0.31
C GLY A 138 4.28 -18.06 1.00
N TYR A 139 4.65 -19.20 0.45
CA TYR A 139 4.39 -20.51 1.03
C TYR A 139 5.68 -21.31 1.09
N SER A 140 6.15 -21.62 2.30
CA SER A 140 7.21 -22.57 2.52
C SER A 140 6.97 -23.38 3.79
N VAL A 141 6.34 -24.53 3.60
CA VAL A 141 5.88 -25.39 4.70
C VAL A 141 6.22 -26.82 4.34
N HIS A 142 6.80 -27.57 5.27
CA HIS A 142 7.00 -29.01 5.12
C HIS A 142 5.70 -29.74 5.50
N GLU A 143 5.08 -30.40 4.53
CA GLU A 143 3.81 -31.10 4.72
C GLU A 143 4.06 -32.55 5.17
N ARG A 144 3.63 -32.89 6.38
CA ARG A 144 3.76 -34.25 6.93
C ARG A 144 2.40 -34.93 6.94
N ARG A 145 2.32 -36.18 6.44
CA ARG A 145 1.07 -36.95 6.34
C ARG A 145 0.35 -37.19 7.68
N LEU A 146 1.06 -37.13 8.81
CA LEU A 146 0.56 -37.52 10.13
C LEU A 146 0.79 -36.45 11.23
N PHE A 147 1.45 -35.34 10.92
CA PHE A 147 1.86 -34.34 11.91
C PHE A 147 1.57 -32.93 11.40
N LYS A 148 1.47 -31.99 12.35
CA LYS A 148 1.32 -30.56 12.05
C LYS A 148 2.45 -30.09 11.13
N ASP A 149 2.07 -29.27 10.16
CA ASP A 149 2.94 -28.51 9.28
C ASP A 149 4.06 -27.81 10.07
N SER A 150 5.30 -27.97 9.60
CA SER A 150 6.45 -27.24 10.17
C SER A 150 6.88 -26.14 9.21
N ASN A 151 7.00 -24.91 9.74
CA ASN A 151 7.48 -23.76 8.98
C ASN A 151 8.90 -24.02 8.45
N ARG A 152 9.12 -23.68 7.19
CA ARG A 152 10.44 -23.68 6.55
C ARG A 152 10.75 -22.28 6.07
N SER A 153 12.03 -21.98 5.98
CA SER A 153 12.48 -20.76 5.32
C SER A 153 12.31 -20.88 3.81
N GLY A 154 11.84 -19.82 3.20
CA GLY A 154 11.78 -19.63 1.76
C GLY A 154 12.18 -18.21 1.39
N THR A 155 12.29 -17.94 0.09
CA THR A 155 12.51 -16.59 -0.43
C THR A 155 11.51 -16.24 -1.52
N LEU A 156 11.16 -14.96 -1.60
CA LEU A 156 10.29 -14.41 -2.64
C LEU A 156 11.02 -13.32 -3.42
N THR A 157 10.91 -13.38 -4.74
CA THR A 157 11.42 -12.34 -5.64
C THR A 157 10.31 -11.93 -6.59
N TRP A 158 10.05 -10.63 -6.70
CA TRP A 158 9.05 -10.10 -7.61
C TRP A 158 9.45 -8.73 -8.15
N GLU A 159 9.02 -8.44 -9.37
CA GLU A 159 9.11 -7.13 -10.00
C GLU A 159 7.80 -6.83 -10.73
N ILE A 160 7.16 -5.72 -10.37
CA ILE A 160 5.89 -5.28 -10.92
C ILE A 160 6.02 -3.82 -11.33
N ARG A 161 5.67 -3.53 -12.58
CA ARG A 161 5.63 -2.19 -13.16
C ARG A 161 4.19 -1.75 -13.32
N TYR A 162 3.90 -0.49 -13.03
CA TYR A 162 2.55 0.06 -13.16
C TYR A 162 2.57 1.58 -13.31
N GLU A 163 1.45 2.16 -13.68
CA GLU A 163 1.21 3.60 -13.70
C GLU A 163 0.21 3.99 -12.60
N PRO A 164 0.54 4.98 -11.75
CA PRO A 164 -0.32 5.39 -10.64
C PRO A 164 -1.48 6.27 -11.15
N VAL A 165 -2.68 6.10 -10.58
CA VAL A 165 -3.87 6.89 -10.91
C VAL A 165 -4.55 7.37 -9.63
N GLU A 166 -4.84 8.68 -9.53
CA GLU A 166 -5.30 9.33 -8.27
C GLU A 166 -6.80 9.60 -8.13
N GLN A 167 -7.64 9.22 -9.11
CA GLN A 167 -9.08 9.59 -9.21
C GLN A 167 -9.86 9.93 -7.93
#